data_AF-B2VT72-F1
#
_entry.id   AF-B2VT72-F1
#
_cell.length_a   1.000
_cell.length_b   1.000
_cell.length_c   1.000
_cell.angle_alpha   90.00
_cell.angle_beta   90.00
_cell.angle_gamma   90.00
#
_symmetry.space_group_name_H-M   'P 1'
#
loop_
_entity.id
_entity.type
_entity.pdbx_description
1 polymer ?
#
loop_
_entity_poly.entity_id
_entity_poly.type
_entity_poly.pdbx_seq_one_letter_code
_entity_poly.pdbx_strand_id
1 'polypeptide(L)'
;MHFSAITLLAAVAAVSAQSSSAPVVANNPYDARYRAEITPKAGKDLSVAIEGTSMPDGHGVKFAVAFNGLVEAEGPFTYHIHAKPVPTDGNCTGTGAHLDPYNRGDTPPCDASKPETCEPGDLAGKHGKVTKAQYSTEYVDMYLATNPADRSFFGNLSIVVHLPNKTRIGCANFTMVNAGVALPSPSAGYGMPQSNSTSMVPSGTTGLPMSPTATTTKPAEFSGTATKVAGGAGALLVAAFALVL
;
A
#
# COMPACT_ATOMS: atom_id res chain seq x y z
N MET A 1 -2.89 -65.97 -5.59
CA MET A 1 -3.46 -64.73 -5.02
C MET A 1 -2.33 -63.71 -4.93
N HIS A 2 -2.29 -62.75 -5.85
CA HIS A 2 -1.25 -61.70 -5.88
C HIS A 2 -1.94 -60.37 -5.63
N PHE A 3 -1.70 -59.78 -4.45
CA PHE A 3 -2.15 -58.44 -4.14
C PHE A 3 -1.11 -57.45 -4.67
N SER A 4 -1.43 -56.78 -5.77
CA SER A 4 -0.71 -55.59 -6.21
C SER A 4 -1.14 -54.42 -5.34
N ALA A 5 -0.23 -53.93 -4.50
CA ALA A 5 -0.40 -52.67 -3.78
C ALA A 5 -0.06 -51.52 -4.72
N ILE A 6 -1.07 -50.77 -5.15
CA ILE A 6 -0.90 -49.51 -5.88
C ILE A 6 -0.68 -48.41 -4.84
N THR A 7 0.56 -47.97 -4.67
CA THR A 7 0.90 -46.80 -3.86
C THR A 7 0.58 -45.53 -4.65
N LEU A 8 -0.49 -44.82 -4.26
CA LEU A 8 -0.78 -43.47 -4.76
C LEU A 8 0.15 -42.46 -4.04
N LEU A 9 1.17 -41.94 -4.73
CA LEU A 9 1.90 -40.76 -4.28
C LEU A 9 1.05 -39.51 -4.58
N ALA A 10 0.46 -38.91 -3.55
CA ALA A 10 -0.13 -37.58 -3.66
C ALA A 10 0.98 -36.54 -3.62
N ALA A 11 1.34 -35.96 -4.77
CA ALA A 11 2.24 -34.82 -4.84
C ALA A 11 1.49 -33.55 -4.37
N VAL A 12 1.74 -33.13 -3.13
CA VAL A 12 1.25 -31.84 -2.62
C VAL A 12 2.20 -30.77 -3.15
N ALA A 13 1.77 -30.00 -4.15
CA ALA A 13 2.50 -28.81 -4.58
C ALA A 13 2.34 -27.73 -3.51
N ALA A 14 3.39 -27.49 -2.73
CA ALA A 14 3.47 -26.34 -1.83
C ALA A 14 3.60 -25.08 -2.71
N VAL A 15 2.53 -24.29 -2.81
CA VAL A 15 2.61 -22.93 -3.35
C VAL A 15 3.31 -22.07 -2.31
N SER A 16 4.60 -21.82 -2.49
CA SER A 16 5.31 -20.82 -1.69
C SER A 16 4.78 -19.44 -2.08
N ALA A 17 4.29 -18.67 -1.11
CA ALA A 17 4.06 -17.24 -1.31
C ALA A 17 5.44 -16.60 -1.57
N GLN A 18 5.68 -16.17 -2.80
CA GLN A 18 6.95 -15.56 -3.16
C GLN A 18 6.98 -14.12 -2.62
N SER A 19 7.89 -13.89 -1.67
CA SER A 19 8.19 -12.56 -1.14
C SER A 19 8.98 -11.74 -2.18
N SER A 20 8.78 -10.43 -2.21
CA SER A 20 9.50 -9.51 -3.11
C SER A 20 9.77 -8.17 -2.45
N SER A 21 10.79 -7.44 -2.91
CA SER A 21 11.03 -6.07 -2.49
C SER A 21 9.89 -5.15 -2.94
N ALA A 22 9.55 -4.19 -2.10
CA ALA A 22 8.61 -3.14 -2.46
C ALA A 22 9.27 -2.21 -3.50
N PRO A 23 8.64 -1.96 -4.65
CA PRO A 23 9.08 -0.95 -5.59
C PRO A 23 8.86 0.45 -5.00
N VAL A 24 9.67 1.40 -5.46
CA VAL A 24 9.38 2.82 -5.22
C VAL A 24 8.03 3.15 -5.84
N VAL A 25 7.12 3.71 -5.04
CA VAL A 25 5.79 4.10 -5.52
C VAL A 25 5.91 5.27 -6.51
N ALA A 26 4.95 5.36 -7.41
CA ALA A 26 4.89 6.39 -8.45
C ALA A 26 3.45 6.82 -8.69
N ASN A 27 3.27 7.93 -9.39
CA ASN A 27 1.97 8.48 -9.76
C ASN A 27 1.07 8.78 -8.55
N ASN A 28 1.66 9.11 -7.39
CA ASN A 28 0.91 9.72 -6.31
C ASN A 28 0.31 11.05 -6.80
N PRO A 29 -0.98 11.35 -6.55
CA PRO A 29 -1.55 12.63 -6.95
C PRO A 29 -0.81 13.77 -6.26
N TYR A 30 -0.54 14.84 -7.00
CA TYR A 30 0.13 16.02 -6.47
C TYR A 30 -0.68 16.62 -5.32
N ASP A 31 -0.01 16.89 -4.20
CA ASP A 31 -0.62 17.44 -2.98
C ASP A 31 -1.74 16.58 -2.35
N ALA A 32 -1.77 15.27 -2.63
CA ALA A 32 -2.65 14.38 -1.87
C ALA A 32 -2.19 14.29 -0.41
N ARG A 33 -3.13 14.40 0.52
CA ARG A 33 -2.87 14.47 1.97
C ARG A 33 -3.84 13.59 2.75
N TYR A 34 -3.30 12.76 3.62
CA TYR A 34 -4.07 11.87 4.49
C TYR A 34 -3.56 11.95 5.92
N ARG A 35 -4.47 11.99 6.88
CA ARG A 35 -4.14 12.23 8.30
C ARG A 35 -4.86 11.26 9.22
N ALA A 36 -4.15 10.79 10.24
CA ALA A 36 -4.69 9.98 11.33
C ALA A 36 -4.33 10.61 12.68
N GLU A 37 -5.27 10.55 13.63
CA GLU A 37 -5.08 11.03 14.99
C GLU A 37 -5.52 9.99 16.01
N ILE A 38 -4.59 9.61 16.90
CA ILE A 38 -4.91 8.89 18.13
C ILE A 38 -5.15 9.96 19.19
N THR A 39 -6.40 10.09 19.64
CA THR A 39 -6.76 11.01 20.72
C THR A 39 -6.60 10.33 22.08
N PRO A 40 -6.15 11.07 23.13
CA PRO A 40 -6.13 10.56 24.50
C PRO A 40 -7.48 9.98 24.92
N LYS A 41 -7.44 8.91 25.71
CA LYS A 41 -8.63 8.27 26.31
C LYS A 41 -8.50 8.32 27.83
N ALA A 42 -9.60 8.20 28.57
CA ALA A 42 -9.56 8.17 30.02
C ALA A 42 -8.58 7.07 30.51
N GLY A 43 -7.57 7.46 31.29
CA GLY A 43 -6.50 6.56 31.77
C GLY A 43 -5.40 6.22 30.76
N LYS A 44 -5.38 6.86 29.58
CA LYS A 44 -4.31 6.72 28.56
C LYS A 44 -4.03 8.08 27.91
N ASP A 45 -2.86 8.65 28.20
CA ASP A 45 -2.46 9.98 27.72
C ASP A 45 -1.89 9.99 26.30
N LEU A 46 -1.75 8.81 25.67
CA LEU A 46 -1.21 8.67 24.32
C LEU A 46 -1.99 9.53 23.32
N SER A 47 -1.28 10.49 22.73
CA SER A 47 -1.73 11.30 21.61
C SER A 47 -0.74 11.14 20.46
N VAL A 48 -1.25 10.86 19.26
CA VAL A 48 -0.41 10.75 18.05
C VAL A 48 -1.09 11.46 16.90
N ALA A 49 -0.35 12.29 16.19
CA ALA A 49 -0.76 12.87 14.91
C ALA A 49 0.22 12.41 13.83
N ILE A 50 -0.31 11.86 12.74
CA ILE A 50 0.48 11.49 11.57
C ILE A 50 -0.22 12.00 10.31
N GLU A 51 0.52 12.72 9.48
CA GLU A 51 0.05 13.19 8.17
C GLU A 51 1.02 12.75 7.09
N GLY A 52 0.51 12.07 6.06
CA GLY A 52 1.25 11.76 4.84
C GLY A 52 0.85 12.70 3.71
N THR A 53 1.82 13.37 3.10
CA THR A 53 1.66 14.25 1.93
C THR A 53 2.46 13.71 0.76
N SER A 54 1.87 13.63 -0.43
CA SER A 54 2.60 13.21 -1.63
C SER A 54 3.78 14.10 -1.93
N MET A 55 4.90 13.48 -2.33
CA MET A 55 6.03 14.24 -2.86
C MET A 55 5.66 14.90 -4.20
N PRO A 56 6.19 16.09 -4.53
CA PRO A 56 5.83 16.83 -5.75
C PRO A 56 6.08 16.10 -7.06
N ASP A 57 7.05 15.19 -7.11
CA ASP A 57 7.39 14.36 -8.27
C ASP A 57 6.50 13.12 -8.41
N GLY A 58 5.55 12.92 -7.48
CA GLY A 58 4.68 11.74 -7.45
C GLY A 58 5.34 10.48 -6.89
N HIS A 59 6.58 10.58 -6.39
CA HIS A 59 7.35 9.45 -5.86
C HIS A 59 7.51 9.54 -4.34
N GLY A 60 6.86 8.61 -3.65
CA GLY A 60 6.89 8.55 -2.19
C GLY A 60 5.97 9.58 -1.52
N VAL A 61 6.03 9.57 -0.20
CA VAL A 61 5.15 10.32 0.70
C VAL A 61 5.97 10.89 1.83
N LYS A 62 5.89 12.21 2.04
CA LYS A 62 6.43 12.85 3.23
C LYS A 62 5.49 12.63 4.40
N PHE A 63 5.97 11.97 5.44
CA PHE A 63 5.24 11.83 6.70
C PHE A 63 5.73 12.85 7.71
N ALA A 64 4.80 13.60 8.28
CA ALA A 64 5.00 14.37 9.51
C ALA A 64 4.34 13.63 10.66
N VAL A 65 5.13 13.28 11.68
CA VAL A 65 4.69 12.44 12.80
C VAL A 65 4.97 13.13 14.12
N ALA A 66 4.00 13.14 15.02
CA ALA A 66 4.12 13.68 16.36
C ALA A 66 3.49 12.73 17.39
N PHE A 67 4.22 12.43 18.44
CA PHE A 67 3.82 11.62 19.59
C PHE A 67 3.88 12.47 20.86
N ASN A 68 2.91 12.27 21.74
CA ASN A 68 2.85 12.83 23.08
C ASN A 68 2.21 11.82 24.03
N GLY A 69 2.51 11.94 25.33
CA GLY A 69 1.92 11.08 26.36
C GLY A 69 2.44 9.63 26.34
N LEU A 70 3.62 9.39 25.77
CA LEU A 70 4.32 8.11 25.89
C LEU A 70 5.03 8.00 27.25
N VAL A 71 5.07 6.81 27.82
CA VAL A 71 5.85 6.51 29.04
C VAL A 71 7.21 5.97 28.62
N GLU A 72 8.27 6.78 28.68
CA GLU A 72 9.59 6.40 28.11
C GLU A 72 10.12 5.04 28.58
N ALA A 73 9.87 4.69 29.85
CA ALA A 73 10.27 3.41 30.44
C ALA A 73 9.61 2.17 29.78
N GLU A 74 8.51 2.35 29.05
CA GLU A 74 7.79 1.29 28.35
C GLU A 74 8.25 1.13 26.87
N GLY A 75 9.09 2.04 26.38
CA GLY A 75 9.62 2.01 25.02
C GLY A 75 10.78 1.02 24.81
N PRO A 76 11.38 0.96 23.61
CA PRO A 76 11.09 1.78 22.43
C PRO A 76 9.77 1.38 21.76
N PHE A 77 8.97 2.37 21.36
CA PHE A 77 7.69 2.16 20.70
C PHE A 77 7.86 2.01 19.20
N THR A 78 7.17 1.03 18.63
CA THR A 78 7.05 0.88 17.17
C THR A 78 5.69 1.36 16.71
N TYR A 79 5.59 1.71 15.44
CA TYR A 79 4.35 2.16 14.84
C TYR A 79 4.33 1.75 13.37
N HIS A 80 3.18 1.27 12.93
CA HIS A 80 3.01 0.67 11.60
C HIS A 80 1.67 1.07 11.02
N ILE A 81 1.61 1.12 9.69
CA ILE A 81 0.34 1.13 8.97
C ILE A 81 -0.15 -0.31 8.86
N HIS A 82 -1.39 -0.55 9.28
CA HIS A 82 -2.02 -1.87 9.29
C HIS A 82 -2.97 -2.07 8.10
N ALA A 83 -3.17 -3.32 7.70
CA ALA A 83 -3.86 -3.70 6.46
C ALA A 83 -5.38 -3.43 6.46
N LYS A 84 -5.98 -3.02 7.59
CA LYS A 84 -7.42 -2.72 7.71
C LYS A 84 -7.66 -1.44 8.50
N PRO A 85 -8.79 -0.76 8.28
CA PRO A 85 -9.22 0.31 9.16
C PRO A 85 -9.48 -0.21 10.58
N VAL A 86 -9.39 0.69 11.56
CA VAL A 86 -9.90 0.51 12.92
C VAL A 86 -11.41 0.24 12.83
N PRO A 87 -11.92 -0.85 13.41
CA PRO A 87 -13.35 -1.14 13.41
C PRO A 87 -14.13 -0.13 14.25
N THR A 88 -15.45 -0.15 14.12
CA THR A 88 -16.36 0.77 14.82
C THR A 88 -16.31 0.66 16.34
N ASP A 89 -15.87 -0.48 16.89
CA ASP A 89 -15.66 -0.67 18.33
C ASP A 89 -14.34 -0.04 18.84
N GLY A 90 -13.52 0.51 17.94
CA GLY A 90 -12.23 1.12 18.27
C GLY A 90 -11.15 0.12 18.69
N ASN A 91 -11.37 -1.19 18.51
CA ASN A 91 -10.42 -2.22 18.91
C ASN A 91 -9.29 -2.34 17.90
N CYS A 92 -8.08 -1.95 18.33
CA CYS A 92 -6.90 -1.96 17.48
C CYS A 92 -6.55 -3.33 16.94
N THR A 93 -7.00 -4.45 17.54
CA THR A 93 -6.78 -5.81 16.99
C THR A 93 -7.46 -6.00 15.64
N GLY A 94 -8.59 -5.33 15.41
CA GLY A 94 -9.35 -5.45 14.16
C GLY A 94 -8.65 -4.87 12.93
N THR A 95 -7.60 -4.06 13.11
CA THR A 95 -6.78 -3.53 12.01
C THR A 95 -5.96 -4.61 11.29
N GLY A 96 -5.89 -5.82 11.85
CA GLY A 96 -5.21 -6.96 11.21
C GLY A 96 -3.69 -6.88 11.27
N ALA A 97 -3.02 -7.50 10.30
CA ALA A 97 -1.57 -7.48 10.13
C ALA A 97 -1.06 -6.11 9.64
N HIS A 98 0.25 -5.96 9.52
CA HIS A 98 0.85 -4.78 8.87
C HIS A 98 0.43 -4.71 7.40
N LEU A 99 0.48 -3.51 6.81
CA LEU A 99 0.37 -3.35 5.36
C LEU A 99 1.60 -3.95 4.70
N ASP A 100 1.44 -5.18 4.21
CA ASP A 100 2.49 -5.94 3.52
C ASP A 100 1.97 -6.57 2.23
N PRO A 101 1.74 -5.77 1.18
CA PRO A 101 1.30 -6.31 -0.10
C PRO A 101 2.35 -7.24 -0.74
N TYR A 102 3.63 -7.12 -0.40
CA TYR A 102 4.71 -7.89 -1.04
C TYR A 102 5.08 -9.18 -0.31
N ASN A 103 4.30 -9.55 0.72
CA ASN A 103 4.50 -10.75 1.53
C ASN A 103 5.94 -10.87 2.05
N ARG A 104 6.50 -9.74 2.49
CA ARG A 104 7.82 -9.64 3.14
C ARG A 104 7.78 -10.30 4.53
N GLY A 105 6.72 -10.07 5.30
CA GLY A 105 6.59 -10.47 6.70
C GLY A 105 7.43 -9.60 7.65
N ASP A 106 7.37 -9.86 8.96
CA ASP A 106 8.11 -9.05 9.97
C ASP A 106 9.46 -9.66 10.37
N THR A 107 9.80 -10.84 9.83
CA THR A 107 10.97 -11.64 10.22
C THR A 107 11.82 -12.00 8.99
N PRO A 108 13.13 -11.67 8.99
CA PRO A 108 13.88 -10.94 10.02
C PRO A 108 13.37 -9.50 10.20
N PRO A 109 13.69 -8.78 11.28
CA PRO A 109 13.29 -7.37 11.43
C PRO A 109 13.70 -6.51 10.21
N CYS A 110 13.00 -5.41 9.97
CA CYS A 110 13.36 -4.47 8.90
C CYS A 110 14.81 -3.97 9.07
N ASP A 111 15.55 -3.99 7.96
CA ASP A 111 16.88 -3.36 7.85
C ASP A 111 16.70 -1.99 7.21
N ALA A 112 16.82 -0.93 8.02
CA ALA A 112 16.66 0.45 7.55
C ALA A 112 17.67 0.86 6.46
N SER A 113 18.78 0.13 6.30
CA SER A 113 19.74 0.37 5.20
C SER A 113 19.25 -0.16 3.85
N LYS A 114 18.21 -1.01 3.86
CA LYS A 114 17.57 -1.62 2.69
C LYS A 114 16.05 -1.52 2.79
N PRO A 115 15.48 -0.31 2.85
CA PRO A 115 14.07 -0.10 3.17
C PRO A 115 13.11 -0.70 2.12
N GLU A 116 13.56 -0.94 0.89
CA GLU A 116 12.84 -1.68 -0.16
C GLU A 116 12.57 -3.13 0.23
N THR A 117 13.34 -3.68 1.17
CA THR A 117 13.18 -5.05 1.67
C THR A 117 12.29 -5.13 2.91
N CYS A 118 11.70 -4.03 3.36
CA CYS A 118 10.81 -3.99 4.53
C CYS A 118 9.33 -4.05 4.12
N GLU A 119 8.45 -4.35 5.07
CA GLU A 119 7.01 -4.18 4.84
C GLU A 119 6.73 -2.69 4.55
N PRO A 120 5.95 -2.34 3.51
CA PRO A 120 5.59 -0.94 3.26
C PRO A 120 5.01 -0.25 4.48
N GLY A 121 4.21 -0.95 5.29
CA GLY A 121 3.63 -0.43 6.54
C GLY A 121 4.61 -0.30 7.71
N ASP A 122 5.83 -0.83 7.65
CA ASP A 122 6.79 -0.79 8.76
C ASP A 122 7.55 0.56 8.83
N LEU A 123 6.85 1.59 9.29
CA LEU A 123 7.40 2.94 9.43
C LEU A 123 8.50 3.01 10.49
N ALA A 124 8.30 2.40 11.67
CA ALA A 124 9.29 2.43 12.74
C ALA A 124 10.57 1.65 12.40
N GLY A 125 10.47 0.55 11.65
CA GLY A 125 11.63 -0.19 11.16
C GLY A 125 12.45 0.61 10.16
N LYS A 126 11.80 1.32 9.23
CA LYS A 126 12.46 2.15 8.21
C LYS A 126 13.02 3.47 8.76
N HIS A 127 12.25 4.15 9.62
CA HIS A 127 12.50 5.55 10.00
C HIS A 127 12.85 5.75 11.48
N GLY A 128 12.92 4.66 12.24
CA GLY A 128 13.31 4.67 13.64
C GLY A 128 12.14 4.54 14.62
N LYS A 129 12.44 3.91 15.76
CA LYS A 129 11.52 3.72 16.88
C LYS A 129 11.43 4.98 17.73
N VAL A 130 10.30 5.18 18.39
CA VAL A 130 10.11 6.31 19.31
C VAL A 130 10.61 5.91 20.70
N THR A 131 11.46 6.75 21.30
CA THR A 131 12.06 6.50 22.62
C THR A 131 11.74 7.57 23.65
N LYS A 132 11.02 8.63 23.24
CA LYS A 132 10.75 9.82 24.05
C LYS A 132 9.27 9.97 24.35
N ALA A 133 8.95 10.56 25.49
CA ALA A 133 7.58 10.86 25.91
C ALA A 133 6.87 11.76 24.91
N GLN A 134 7.66 12.67 24.33
CA GLN A 134 7.30 13.59 23.27
C GLN A 134 8.32 13.47 22.15
N TYR A 135 7.84 13.30 20.92
CA TYR A 135 8.69 13.09 19.76
C TYR A 135 7.99 13.61 18.52
N SER A 136 8.71 14.38 17.70
CA SER A 136 8.22 14.80 16.39
C SER A 136 9.31 14.63 15.36
N THR A 137 8.95 14.20 14.17
CA THR A 137 9.88 14.03 13.05
C THR A 137 9.17 14.19 11.72
N GLU A 138 9.96 14.44 10.68
CA GLU A 138 9.54 14.30 9.29
C GLU A 138 10.51 13.39 8.53
N TYR A 139 9.97 12.58 7.63
CA TYR A 139 10.75 11.75 6.72
C TYR A 139 9.98 11.47 5.44
N VAL A 140 10.68 11.01 4.42
CA VAL A 140 10.07 10.56 3.16
C VAL A 140 10.08 9.03 3.12
N ASP A 141 8.91 8.44 2.90
CA ASP A 141 8.77 7.02 2.64
C ASP A 141 8.54 6.77 1.15
N MET A 142 9.41 5.99 0.51
CA MET A 142 9.33 5.74 -0.93
C MET A 142 8.41 4.57 -1.30
N TYR A 143 7.83 3.86 -0.32
CA TYR A 143 7.16 2.57 -0.52
C TYR A 143 5.67 2.57 -0.16
N LEU A 144 5.18 3.67 0.42
CA LEU A 144 3.77 3.94 0.71
C LEU A 144 3.17 4.88 -0.33
N ALA A 145 1.92 4.66 -0.71
CA ALA A 145 1.26 5.41 -1.76
C ALA A 145 0.03 6.18 -1.27
N THR A 146 -0.22 7.34 -1.88
CA THR A 146 -1.48 8.09 -1.77
C THR A 146 -2.40 7.84 -2.97
N ASN A 147 -1.89 7.18 -4.02
CA ASN A 147 -2.70 6.73 -5.16
C ASN A 147 -3.53 5.48 -4.79
N PRO A 148 -4.88 5.54 -4.83
CA PRO A 148 -5.73 4.39 -4.51
C PRO A 148 -5.58 3.17 -5.44
N ALA A 149 -4.96 3.34 -6.61
CA ALA A 149 -4.67 2.24 -7.52
C ALA A 149 -3.39 1.45 -7.15
N ASP A 150 -2.55 1.99 -6.27
CA ASP A 150 -1.34 1.33 -5.80
C ASP A 150 -1.65 0.36 -4.65
N ARG A 151 -0.99 -0.79 -4.62
CA ARG A 151 -1.19 -1.82 -3.59
C ARG A 151 -0.68 -1.42 -2.21
N SER A 152 0.21 -0.44 -2.14
CA SER A 152 0.69 0.20 -0.91
C SER A 152 -0.13 1.44 -0.53
N PHE A 153 -1.34 1.62 -1.09
CA PHE A 153 -2.22 2.72 -0.72
C PHE A 153 -2.59 2.65 0.76
N PHE A 154 -2.25 3.69 1.52
CA PHE A 154 -2.51 3.72 2.96
C PHE A 154 -3.73 4.57 3.36
N GLY A 155 -4.28 5.36 2.44
CA GLY A 155 -5.19 6.46 2.77
C GLY A 155 -6.54 6.05 3.37
N ASN A 156 -6.93 4.77 3.28
CA ASN A 156 -8.14 4.19 3.88
C ASN A 156 -7.83 3.15 4.98
N LEU A 157 -6.57 3.07 5.41
CA LEU A 157 -6.09 2.11 6.39
C LEU A 157 -5.97 2.76 7.77
N SER A 158 -5.20 2.13 8.66
CA SER A 158 -4.99 2.62 10.01
C SER A 158 -3.51 2.67 10.39
N ILE A 159 -3.17 3.58 11.29
CA ILE A 159 -1.92 3.57 12.03
C ILE A 159 -2.14 2.87 13.38
N VAL A 160 -1.15 2.09 13.83
CA VAL A 160 -1.14 1.46 15.16
C VAL A 160 0.21 1.71 15.81
N VAL A 161 0.20 1.99 17.12
CA VAL A 161 1.39 2.13 17.96
C VAL A 161 1.49 0.94 18.88
N HIS A 162 2.70 0.41 19.04
CA HIS A 162 2.98 -0.78 19.82
C HIS A 162 4.04 -0.55 20.89
N LEU A 163 3.89 -1.29 21.98
CA LEU A 163 4.95 -1.59 22.94
C LEU A 163 5.99 -2.56 22.34
N PRO A 164 7.20 -2.67 22.93
CA PRO A 164 8.23 -3.63 22.50
C PRO A 164 7.73 -5.09 22.41
N ASN A 165 6.76 -5.48 23.24
CA ASN A 165 6.15 -6.80 23.25
C ASN A 165 5.03 -6.99 22.21
N LYS A 166 4.95 -6.09 21.21
CA LYS A 166 3.92 -6.03 20.15
C LYS A 166 2.50 -5.66 20.61
N THR A 167 2.27 -5.36 21.88
CA THR A 167 0.95 -4.91 22.38
C THR A 167 0.55 -3.60 21.71
N ARG A 168 -0.66 -3.55 21.15
CA ARG A 168 -1.24 -2.34 20.52
C ARG A 168 -1.74 -1.38 21.60
N ILE A 169 -1.16 -0.19 21.69
CA ILE A 169 -1.50 0.81 22.73
C ILE A 169 -2.38 1.95 22.22
N GLY A 170 -2.41 2.17 20.90
CA GLY A 170 -3.31 3.13 20.26
C GLY A 170 -3.39 2.87 18.75
N CYS A 171 -4.49 3.29 18.14
CA CYS A 171 -4.70 3.19 16.71
C CYS A 171 -5.70 4.24 16.22
N ALA A 172 -5.58 4.61 14.95
CA ALA A 172 -6.47 5.56 14.29
C ALA A 172 -6.56 5.30 12.79
N ASN A 173 -7.68 5.66 12.18
CA ASN A 173 -7.85 5.60 10.72
C ASN A 173 -7.19 6.80 10.05
N PHE A 174 -6.59 6.57 8.90
CA PHE A 174 -6.28 7.66 7.97
C PHE A 174 -7.57 8.18 7.36
N THR A 175 -7.65 9.49 7.23
CA THR A 175 -8.74 10.22 6.59
C THR A 175 -8.15 11.17 5.55
N MET A 176 -8.85 11.33 4.44
CA MET A 176 -8.41 12.22 3.37
C MET A 176 -8.59 13.67 3.79
N VAL A 177 -7.51 14.44 3.75
CA VAL A 177 -7.49 15.89 3.96
C VAL A 177 -7.56 16.61 2.61
N ASN A 178 -6.80 16.12 1.64
CA ASN A 178 -6.84 16.58 0.25
C ASN A 178 -6.69 15.36 -0.68
N ALA A 179 -7.55 15.25 -1.69
CA ALA A 179 -7.45 14.19 -2.71
C ALA A 179 -6.22 14.37 -3.61
N GLY A 180 -5.70 15.59 -3.70
CA GLY A 180 -4.66 15.97 -4.64
C GLY A 180 -5.17 16.06 -6.08
N VAL A 181 -4.28 16.40 -7.01
CA VAL A 181 -4.56 16.44 -8.44
C VAL A 181 -3.75 15.37 -9.16
N ALA A 182 -4.39 14.61 -10.05
CA ALA A 182 -3.69 13.59 -10.82
C ALA A 182 -2.56 14.24 -11.62
N LEU A 183 -1.35 13.69 -11.49
CA LEU A 183 -0.24 14.12 -12.32
C LEU A 183 -0.53 13.75 -13.78
N PRO A 184 -0.24 14.65 -14.75
CA PRO A 184 -0.35 14.28 -16.15
C PRO A 184 0.57 13.08 -16.38
N SER A 185 -0.01 11.97 -16.85
CA SER A 185 0.77 10.81 -17.27
C SER A 185 1.79 11.30 -18.31
N PRO A 186 3.08 10.94 -18.23
CA PRO A 186 4.04 11.33 -19.25
C PRO A 186 3.51 10.81 -20.58
N SER A 187 3.08 11.75 -21.44
CA SER A 187 2.47 11.40 -22.72
C SER A 187 3.45 10.53 -23.49
N ALA A 188 3.02 9.32 -23.88
CA ALA A 188 3.65 8.63 -24.99
C ALA A 188 3.80 9.63 -26.14
N GLY A 189 5.04 9.80 -26.61
CA GLY A 189 5.53 10.99 -27.30
C GLY A 189 4.54 11.63 -28.27
N TYR A 190 4.27 12.92 -28.04
CA TYR A 190 3.84 13.79 -29.12
C TYR A 190 4.94 13.75 -30.20
N GLY A 191 4.62 13.12 -31.33
CA GLY A 191 5.46 13.17 -32.52
C GLY A 191 5.74 14.64 -32.87
N MET A 192 7.01 15.00 -32.86
CA MET A 192 7.49 16.30 -33.32
C MET A 192 6.96 16.55 -34.74
N PRO A 193 6.24 17.66 -35.03
CA PRO A 193 6.00 18.04 -36.41
C PRO A 193 7.34 18.53 -36.99
N GLN A 194 7.79 17.82 -38.01
CA GLN A 194 8.99 18.13 -38.79
C GLN A 194 8.83 19.51 -39.44
N SER A 195 9.68 20.45 -39.07
CA SER A 195 9.79 21.75 -39.73
C SER A 195 10.27 21.53 -41.16
N ASN A 196 9.45 21.86 -42.16
CA ASN A 196 9.87 21.95 -43.54
C ASN A 196 9.49 23.34 -44.07
N SER A 197 10.50 24.19 -44.27
CA SER A 197 10.36 25.52 -44.87
C SER A 197 10.67 25.46 -46.38
N THR A 198 10.11 26.42 -47.12
CA THR A 198 10.10 26.65 -48.60
C THR A 198 8.92 25.95 -49.30
N SER A 199 8.09 26.58 -50.14
CA SER A 199 8.22 27.79 -50.98
C SER A 199 6.83 28.41 -51.25
N MET A 200 6.83 29.70 -51.55
CA MET A 200 5.70 30.58 -51.87
C MET A 200 5.35 30.55 -53.37
N VAL A 201 4.07 30.46 -53.75
CA VAL A 201 3.40 31.30 -54.78
C VAL A 201 1.86 31.12 -54.80
N PRO A 202 1.05 32.12 -55.23
CA PRO A 202 -0.39 32.22 -54.98
C PRO A 202 -1.30 32.06 -56.22
N SER A 203 -2.58 31.68 -55.99
CA SER A 203 -3.82 31.90 -56.79
C SER A 203 -4.79 30.77 -56.40
N GLY A 204 -6.06 30.94 -56.05
CA GLY A 204 -7.13 31.78 -56.55
C GLY A 204 -8.32 30.84 -56.84
N THR A 205 -9.56 31.29 -56.56
CA THR A 205 -10.89 30.68 -56.87
C THR A 205 -11.60 29.77 -55.83
N THR A 206 -12.58 30.40 -55.16
CA THR A 206 -14.01 30.02 -55.02
C THR A 206 -14.44 28.55 -55.03
N GLY A 207 -15.18 28.13 -53.98
CA GLY A 207 -16.19 27.07 -54.12
C GLY A 207 -16.56 26.27 -52.86
N LEU A 208 -17.66 26.68 -52.22
CA LEU A 208 -18.69 25.88 -51.51
C LEU A 208 -18.42 25.28 -50.11
N PRO A 209 -19.38 25.42 -49.15
CA PRO A 209 -19.33 24.76 -47.85
C PRO A 209 -20.02 23.38 -47.88
N MET A 210 -19.32 22.33 -47.43
CA MET A 210 -19.93 21.03 -47.08
C MET A 210 -19.99 20.88 -45.56
N SER A 211 -21.20 20.73 -45.05
CA SER A 211 -21.53 20.44 -43.64
C SER A 211 -20.99 19.07 -43.17
N PRO A 212 -20.68 18.89 -41.88
CA PRO A 212 -20.18 17.62 -41.35
C PRO A 212 -21.33 16.65 -41.01
N THR A 213 -21.22 15.42 -41.51
CA THR A 213 -22.03 14.27 -41.07
C THR A 213 -21.45 13.69 -39.79
N ALA A 214 -22.30 13.57 -38.76
CA ALA A 214 -21.97 12.91 -37.51
C ALA A 214 -21.94 11.39 -37.69
N THR A 215 -20.85 10.74 -37.24
CA THR A 215 -20.79 9.29 -37.10
C THR A 215 -20.51 8.94 -35.64
N THR A 216 -21.55 8.43 -34.99
CA THR A 216 -21.54 7.85 -33.65
C THR A 216 -20.80 6.52 -33.67
N THR A 217 -19.69 6.41 -32.93
CA THR A 217 -19.04 5.12 -32.63
C THR A 217 -19.19 4.80 -31.14
N LYS A 218 -20.04 3.81 -30.86
CA LYS A 218 -20.24 3.16 -29.56
C LYS A 218 -18.93 2.44 -29.15
N PRO A 219 -18.42 2.59 -27.91
CA PRO A 219 -17.33 1.75 -27.41
C PRO A 219 -17.79 0.31 -27.15
N ALA A 220 -16.91 -0.65 -27.44
CA ALA A 220 -17.14 -2.08 -27.26
C ALA A 220 -17.24 -2.48 -25.77
N GLU A 221 -18.26 -3.27 -25.45
CA GLU A 221 -18.47 -3.94 -24.16
C GLU A 221 -17.48 -5.11 -24.01
N PHE A 222 -16.64 -5.07 -22.97
CA PHE A 222 -15.86 -6.23 -22.51
C PHE A 222 -16.64 -6.98 -21.43
N SER A 223 -17.16 -8.15 -21.78
CA SER A 223 -17.76 -9.11 -20.85
C SER A 223 -16.67 -10.08 -20.36
N GLY A 224 -16.07 -9.79 -19.21
CA GLY A 224 -15.16 -10.69 -18.50
C GLY A 224 -15.80 -11.20 -17.22
N THR A 225 -16.38 -12.39 -17.27
CA THR A 225 -16.98 -13.09 -16.12
C THR A 225 -15.93 -13.49 -15.09
N ALA A 226 -16.17 -13.12 -13.83
CA ALA A 226 -15.37 -13.49 -12.67
C ALA A 226 -15.65 -14.93 -12.21
N THR A 227 -14.61 -15.79 -12.22
CA THR A 227 -14.67 -17.10 -11.58
C THR A 227 -14.37 -16.95 -10.09
N LYS A 228 -15.40 -17.08 -9.25
CA LYS A 228 -15.26 -17.24 -7.80
C LYS A 228 -14.65 -18.61 -7.51
N VAL A 229 -13.48 -18.65 -6.86
CA VAL A 229 -12.99 -19.86 -6.18
C VAL A 229 -13.09 -19.62 -4.68
N ALA A 230 -14.08 -20.27 -4.08
CA ALA A 230 -14.16 -20.47 -2.64
C ALA A 230 -13.24 -21.65 -2.29
N GLY A 231 -12.22 -21.41 -1.47
CA GLY A 231 -11.35 -22.45 -0.92
C GLY A 231 -11.44 -22.42 0.59
N GLY A 232 -12.18 -23.38 1.16
CA GLY A 232 -12.35 -23.58 2.58
C GLY A 232 -11.13 -24.21 3.27
N ALA A 233 -11.17 -24.15 4.60
CA ALA A 233 -10.16 -24.58 5.55
C ALA A 233 -9.74 -26.06 5.44
N GLY A 234 -8.48 -26.34 5.78
CA GLY A 234 -7.97 -27.69 5.99
C GLY A 234 -6.79 -27.68 6.96
N ALA A 235 -7.08 -27.82 8.25
CA ALA A 235 -6.09 -28.15 9.27
C ALA A 235 -5.64 -29.62 9.06
N LEU A 236 -4.34 -29.85 8.90
CA LEU A 236 -3.74 -31.18 8.86
C LEU A 236 -2.83 -31.35 10.08
N LEU A 237 -3.37 -31.94 11.14
CA LEU A 237 -2.62 -32.57 12.22
C LEU A 237 -2.22 -33.98 11.74
N VAL A 238 -0.91 -34.23 11.61
CA VAL A 238 -0.39 -35.59 11.43
C VAL A 238 0.49 -35.91 12.64
N ALA A 239 -0.06 -36.68 13.58
CA ALA A 239 0.69 -37.34 14.63
C ALA A 239 1.04 -38.75 14.15
N ALA A 240 2.33 -39.03 13.92
CA ALA A 240 2.82 -40.38 13.69
C ALA A 240 3.47 -40.89 14.99
N PHE A 241 2.75 -41.76 15.70
CA PHE A 241 3.33 -42.60 16.75
C PHE A 241 3.88 -43.86 16.08
N ALA A 242 5.21 -44.04 16.11
CA ALA A 242 5.85 -45.33 15.87
C ALA A 242 6.29 -45.89 17.22
N LEU A 243 5.57 -46.92 17.70
CA LEU A 243 5.96 -47.73 18.85
C LEU A 243 6.78 -48.91 18.32
N VAL A 244 8.04 -49.02 18.72
CA VAL A 244 8.90 -50.18 18.46
C VAL A 244 8.71 -51.18 19.59
N LEU A 245 8.27 -52.39 19.24
CA LEU A 245 8.48 -53.64 19.98
C LEU A 245 8.56 -54.77 18.94
#